data_AF-A0A7Y4ZP04-F1
#
_entry.id   AF-A0A7Y4ZP04-F1
#
_cell.length_a   1.000
_cell.length_b   1.000
_cell.length_c   1.000
_cell.angle_alpha   90.00
_cell.angle_beta   90.00
_cell.angle_gamma   90.00
#
_symmetry.space_group_name_H-M   'P 1'
#
loop_
_entity.id
_entity.type
_entity.pdbx_description
1 polymer ?
#
loop_
_entity_poly.entity_id
_entity_poly.type
_entity_poly.pdbx_seq_one_letter_code
_entity_poly.pdbx_strand_id
1 'polypeptide(L)'
;MLAQLMWEAGRPADALEILFQARRLNMDNAAAHLQYLGRTTFLARDRSPPEVAGLDVAVELIGEGAPGWMLTASAREADIGHNVYPMEHPVAKAVLGKRAGDEVVFGERFGPQWRVAALDSKYGFALRQSLGFFPARFPTQRGLERHRVREGDAEADFAAQLKERIEADEPHRTAVLREYGEGHLTVGGVATALGRPTLEAIGIVAACAAGLRGTTASPAEQQASTDVLRDRETVLVADVSACMMLDMLGVLRDGTLAHRRLAITQTTLDEFRAELMRWKAHSPDGFMSIGVHDGRLVRIETTADQVDQRRKNLESLVAWLQTKISIVALSASRVERLAPMADLAEFLGQSFWDSMLAASEPGHALLSDDLALRQLAAGEFATPGTCSPMLLQAEANDGTMGGDRYGECMVHLICAGYRHVSSDARVLRAAARMELWRPQGRVLRVLDTLKGPNVRSASAAMVAAAFFRLLWLDVVVPQQRETMCIAVLDAICTGRAARSVLPVFKAYLRRNFVLLPFASAAALQTVAAWERMRFI
;
A
#
# COMPACT_ATOMS: atom_id res chain seq x y z
N MET A 1 -20.53 0.96 9.18
CA MET A 1 -20.23 -0.20 10.04
C MET A 1 -21.34 -1.25 10.04
N LEU A 2 -22.62 -0.90 10.26
CA LEU A 2 -23.69 -1.91 10.31
C LEU A 2 -23.95 -2.64 8.97
N ALA A 3 -24.04 -1.92 7.85
CA ALA A 3 -24.20 -2.54 6.53
C ALA A 3 -23.06 -3.51 6.19
N GLN A 4 -21.86 -3.25 6.71
CA GLN A 4 -20.68 -4.10 6.54
C GLN A 4 -20.87 -5.44 7.25
N LEU A 5 -21.31 -5.40 8.52
CA LEU A 5 -21.58 -6.60 9.30
C LEU A 5 -22.68 -7.47 8.66
N MET A 6 -23.71 -6.85 8.07
CA MET A 6 -24.77 -7.60 7.39
C MET A 6 -24.27 -8.31 6.14
N TRP A 7 -23.39 -7.68 5.36
CA TRP A 7 -22.78 -8.35 4.21
C TRP A 7 -21.95 -9.57 4.62
N GLU A 8 -21.10 -9.41 5.63
CA GLU A 8 -20.25 -10.49 6.15
C GLU A 8 -21.06 -11.65 6.74
N ALA A 9 -22.23 -11.35 7.31
CA ALA A 9 -23.19 -12.33 7.78
C ALA A 9 -23.99 -13.02 6.66
N GLY A 10 -23.68 -12.77 5.38
CA GLY A 10 -24.38 -13.35 4.23
C GLY A 10 -25.77 -12.74 3.98
N ARG A 11 -26.01 -11.50 4.44
CA ARG A 11 -27.28 -10.78 4.33
C ARG A 11 -27.17 -9.54 3.41
N PRO A 12 -26.96 -9.73 2.10
CA PRO A 12 -26.68 -8.64 1.16
C PRO A 12 -27.86 -7.69 0.94
N ALA A 13 -29.09 -8.21 1.01
CA ALA A 13 -30.31 -7.40 0.88
C ALA A 13 -30.43 -6.39 2.03
N ASP A 14 -30.14 -6.82 3.26
CA ASP A 14 -30.18 -5.96 4.44
C ASP A 14 -29.05 -4.92 4.41
N ALA A 15 -27.87 -5.30 3.93
CA ALA A 15 -26.77 -4.36 3.72
C ALA A 15 -27.15 -3.23 2.75
N LEU A 16 -27.78 -3.57 1.62
CA LEU A 16 -28.27 -2.59 0.65
C LEU A 16 -29.38 -1.70 1.23
N GLU A 17 -30.30 -2.27 1.99
CA GLU A 17 -31.36 -1.50 2.64
C GLU A 17 -30.78 -0.50 3.65
N ILE A 18 -29.84 -0.92 4.49
CA ILE A 18 -29.16 -0.02 5.44
C ILE A 18 -28.45 1.10 4.70
N LEU A 19 -27.74 0.81 3.60
CA LEU A 19 -27.07 1.83 2.80
C LEU A 19 -28.06 2.81 2.18
N PHE A 20 -29.16 2.31 1.62
CA PHE A 20 -30.22 3.12 1.04
C PHE A 20 -30.83 4.06 2.08
N GLN A 21 -31.19 3.53 3.26
CA GLN A 21 -31.76 4.31 4.35
C GLN A 21 -30.77 5.33 4.90
N ALA A 22 -29.50 4.95 5.09
CA ALA A 22 -28.45 5.86 5.54
C ALA A 22 -28.23 7.02 4.55
N ARG A 23 -28.20 6.73 3.25
CA ARG A 23 -28.12 7.75 2.20
C ARG A 23 -29.33 8.67 2.23
N ARG A 24 -30.54 8.12 2.34
CA ARG A 24 -31.78 8.91 2.38
C ARG A 24 -31.86 9.83 3.60
N LEU A 25 -31.47 9.35 4.77
CA LEU A 25 -31.49 10.14 6.01
C LEU A 25 -30.39 11.23 6.02
N ASN A 26 -29.39 11.13 5.13
CA ASN A 26 -28.22 12.01 5.10
C ASN A 26 -27.98 12.58 3.70
N MET A 27 -29.03 13.09 3.04
CA MET A 27 -28.96 13.64 1.67
C MET A 27 -28.01 14.84 1.50
N ASP A 28 -27.69 15.54 2.59
CA ASP A 28 -26.73 16.65 2.61
C ASP A 28 -25.32 16.24 3.04
N ASN A 29 -25.07 14.94 3.19
CA ASN A 29 -23.77 14.42 3.63
C ASN A 29 -23.06 13.71 2.48
N ALA A 30 -22.00 14.33 1.96
CA ALA A 30 -21.18 13.76 0.89
C ALA A 30 -20.63 12.36 1.20
N ALA A 31 -20.22 12.11 2.45
CA ALA A 31 -19.69 10.81 2.86
C ALA A 31 -20.76 9.72 2.77
N ALA A 32 -22.02 10.02 3.10
CA ALA A 32 -23.12 9.07 2.95
C ALA A 32 -23.34 8.69 1.48
N HIS A 33 -23.26 9.67 0.57
CA HIS A 33 -23.35 9.41 -0.87
C HIS A 33 -22.15 8.61 -1.40
N LEU A 34 -20.92 8.97 -1.05
CA LEU A 34 -19.72 8.22 -1.50
C LEU A 34 -19.74 6.79 -0.98
N GLN A 35 -20.15 6.56 0.27
CA GLN A 35 -20.31 5.20 0.82
C GLN A 35 -21.40 4.43 0.09
N TYR A 36 -22.52 5.08 -0.26
CA TYR A 36 -23.58 4.45 -1.04
C TYR A 36 -23.10 4.09 -2.44
N LEU A 37 -22.51 5.04 -3.17
CA LEU A 37 -21.97 4.85 -4.53
C LEU A 37 -20.93 3.73 -4.57
N GLY A 38 -19.93 3.84 -3.70
CA GLY A 38 -18.81 2.91 -3.64
C GLY A 38 -19.19 1.49 -3.24
N ARG A 39 -20.31 1.28 -2.53
CA ARG A 39 -20.73 -0.07 -2.10
C ARG A 39 -21.82 -0.64 -3.00
N THR A 40 -22.81 0.15 -3.38
CA THR A 40 -23.97 -0.32 -4.16
C THR A 40 -23.57 -0.81 -5.54
N THR A 41 -22.56 -0.19 -6.16
CA THR A 41 -22.01 -0.62 -7.47
C THR A 41 -21.57 -2.09 -7.45
N PHE A 42 -21.10 -2.59 -6.30
CA PHE A 42 -20.67 -3.99 -6.15
C PHE A 42 -21.78 -4.88 -5.60
N LEU A 43 -22.52 -4.40 -4.61
CA LEU A 43 -23.59 -5.15 -3.93
C LEU A 43 -24.80 -5.43 -4.84
N ALA A 44 -25.04 -4.58 -5.84
CA ALA A 44 -26.17 -4.72 -6.77
C ALA A 44 -25.81 -5.47 -8.07
N ARG A 45 -24.54 -5.90 -8.24
CA ARG A 45 -24.03 -6.41 -9.52
C ARG A 45 -24.74 -7.67 -10.02
N ASP A 46 -25.16 -8.55 -9.10
CA ASP A 46 -25.83 -9.82 -9.43
C ASP A 46 -27.36 -9.73 -9.40
N ARG A 47 -27.94 -8.53 -9.27
CA ARG A 47 -29.39 -8.36 -9.24
C ARG A 47 -29.92 -8.04 -10.63
N SER A 48 -30.74 -8.95 -11.16
CA SER A 48 -31.51 -8.67 -12.37
C SER A 48 -32.48 -7.50 -12.12
N PRO A 49 -32.65 -6.60 -13.09
CA PRO A 49 -33.65 -5.55 -13.00
C PRO A 49 -35.06 -6.18 -12.87
N PRO A 50 -35.97 -5.54 -12.13
CA PRO A 50 -37.35 -6.01 -12.00
C PRO A 50 -38.06 -5.96 -13.36
N GLU A 51 -38.91 -6.95 -13.64
CA GLU A 51 -39.63 -7.04 -14.92
C GLU A 51 -40.96 -6.27 -14.93
N VAL A 52 -41.50 -5.96 -13.74
CA VAL A 52 -42.82 -5.35 -13.56
C VAL A 52 -42.71 -4.22 -12.55
N ALA A 53 -43.32 -3.08 -12.88
CA ALA A 53 -43.37 -1.91 -12.02
C ALA A 53 -44.27 -2.16 -10.81
N GLY A 54 -43.78 -1.80 -9.63
CA GLY A 54 -44.41 -2.03 -8.34
C GLY A 54 -43.83 -1.15 -7.24
N LEU A 55 -44.12 -1.48 -5.98
CA LEU A 55 -43.49 -0.83 -4.83
C LEU A 55 -41.97 -1.06 -4.86
N ASP A 56 -41.19 -0.02 -4.57
CA ASP A 56 -39.71 -0.03 -4.56
C ASP A 56 -39.07 -0.32 -5.94
N VAL A 57 -39.83 -0.18 -7.01
CA VAL A 57 -39.37 -0.29 -8.39
C VAL A 57 -39.32 1.09 -9.03
N ALA A 58 -38.17 1.38 -9.64
CA ALA A 58 -37.97 2.58 -10.42
C ALA A 58 -38.29 2.33 -11.89
N VAL A 59 -38.88 3.33 -12.53
CA VAL A 59 -39.38 3.27 -13.91
C VAL A 59 -38.81 4.47 -14.66
N GLU A 60 -38.20 4.21 -15.82
CA GLU A 60 -37.79 5.26 -16.75
C GLU A 60 -38.92 5.56 -17.72
N LEU A 61 -39.37 6.81 -17.70
CA LEU A 61 -40.43 7.30 -18.57
C LEU A 61 -39.81 8.17 -19.66
N ILE A 62 -40.16 7.86 -20.92
CA ILE A 62 -39.76 8.63 -22.09
C ILE A 62 -41.00 9.17 -22.81
N GLY A 63 -40.88 10.38 -23.34
CA GLY A 63 -41.97 11.11 -23.98
C GLY A 63 -41.85 12.61 -23.71
N GLU A 64 -42.70 13.40 -24.37
CA GLU A 64 -42.70 14.85 -24.16
C GLU A 64 -43.10 15.17 -22.70
N GLY A 65 -42.27 15.98 -22.03
CA GLY A 65 -42.48 16.36 -20.63
C GLY A 65 -42.28 15.24 -19.61
N ALA A 66 -41.75 14.07 -19.99
CA ALA A 66 -41.51 12.97 -19.06
C ALA A 66 -40.43 13.35 -18.01
N PRO A 67 -40.60 12.96 -16.73
CA PRO A 67 -39.63 13.24 -15.67
C PRO A 67 -38.35 12.41 -15.77
N GLY A 68 -38.25 11.51 -16.76
CA GLY A 68 -37.20 10.49 -16.85
C GLY A 68 -37.43 9.40 -15.82
N TRP A 69 -36.43 9.15 -14.97
CA TRP A 69 -36.52 8.16 -13.92
C TRP A 69 -37.42 8.62 -12.76
N MET A 70 -38.32 7.75 -12.33
CA MET A 70 -39.12 7.89 -11.11
C MET A 70 -39.07 6.62 -10.25
N LEU A 71 -39.35 6.74 -8.95
CA LEU A 71 -39.47 5.62 -8.01
C LEU A 71 -40.87 5.61 -7.39
N THR A 72 -41.51 4.44 -7.37
CA THR A 72 -42.74 4.25 -6.57
C THR A 72 -42.36 3.76 -5.17
N ALA A 73 -42.78 4.49 -4.14
CA ALA A 73 -42.43 4.19 -2.75
C ALA A 73 -43.64 4.26 -1.81
N SER A 74 -43.44 3.87 -0.55
CA SER A 74 -44.44 4.03 0.50
C SER A 74 -44.65 5.53 0.82
N ALA A 75 -45.82 5.88 1.38
CA ALA A 75 -46.14 7.29 1.69
C ALA A 75 -45.13 7.96 2.63
N ARG A 76 -44.51 7.21 3.53
CA ARG A 76 -43.47 7.69 4.45
C ARG A 76 -42.15 8.04 3.74
N GLU A 77 -41.94 7.46 2.57
CA GLU A 77 -40.68 7.47 1.85
C GLU A 77 -40.74 8.28 0.55
N ALA A 78 -41.93 8.75 0.21
CA ALA A 78 -42.19 9.57 -0.95
C ALA A 78 -41.60 10.98 -0.80
N ASP A 79 -40.99 11.45 -1.88
CA ASP A 79 -40.45 12.78 -2.05
C ASP A 79 -40.58 13.18 -3.53
N ILE A 80 -41.67 13.89 -3.83
CA ILE A 80 -42.03 14.27 -5.20
C ILE A 80 -40.96 15.17 -5.82
N GLY A 81 -40.27 16.01 -5.02
CA GLY A 81 -39.19 16.88 -5.50
C GLY A 81 -37.98 16.11 -6.01
N HIS A 82 -37.87 14.83 -5.66
CA HIS A 82 -36.82 13.92 -6.08
C HIS A 82 -37.34 12.76 -6.96
N ASN A 83 -38.51 12.94 -7.59
CA ASN A 83 -39.18 11.93 -8.41
C ASN A 83 -39.48 10.61 -7.67
N VAL A 84 -39.71 10.67 -6.36
CA VAL A 84 -40.14 9.53 -5.54
C VAL A 84 -41.62 9.71 -5.19
N TYR A 85 -42.49 8.93 -5.80
CA TYR A 85 -43.94 9.11 -5.72
C TYR A 85 -44.57 8.09 -4.78
N PRO A 86 -45.57 8.48 -3.97
CA PRO A 86 -46.36 7.53 -3.20
C PRO A 86 -47.26 6.72 -4.14
N MET A 87 -47.56 5.46 -3.81
CA MET A 87 -48.43 4.59 -4.64
C MET A 87 -49.78 5.22 -4.99
N GLU A 88 -50.30 6.11 -4.14
CA GLU A 88 -51.58 6.78 -4.38
C GLU A 88 -51.52 7.91 -5.42
N HIS A 89 -50.32 8.36 -5.79
CA HIS A 89 -50.12 9.45 -6.75
C HIS A 89 -50.57 9.03 -8.16
N PRO A 90 -51.23 9.90 -8.95
CA PRO A 90 -51.72 9.55 -10.29
C PRO A 90 -50.64 8.97 -11.21
N VAL A 91 -49.42 9.52 -11.17
CA VAL A 91 -48.27 9.01 -11.94
C VAL A 91 -47.86 7.60 -11.49
N ALA A 92 -47.79 7.33 -10.18
CA ALA A 92 -47.48 6.00 -9.67
C ALA A 92 -48.57 4.99 -10.08
N LYS A 93 -49.85 5.35 -9.93
CA LYS A 93 -50.98 4.51 -10.37
C LYS A 93 -50.93 4.15 -11.85
N ALA A 94 -50.52 5.09 -12.70
CA ALA A 94 -50.45 4.88 -14.14
C ALA A 94 -49.33 3.90 -14.56
N VAL A 95 -48.27 3.78 -13.75
CA VAL A 95 -47.13 2.88 -14.05
C VAL A 95 -47.19 1.54 -13.32
N LEU A 96 -48.00 1.39 -12.26
CA LEU A 96 -48.13 0.13 -11.53
C LEU A 96 -48.54 -1.03 -12.47
N GLY A 97 -47.81 -2.14 -12.41
CA GLY A 97 -48.05 -3.34 -13.22
C GLY A 97 -47.49 -3.27 -14.66
N LYS A 98 -46.88 -2.15 -15.07
CA LYS A 98 -46.31 -1.98 -16.42
C LYS A 98 -44.93 -2.62 -16.55
N ARG A 99 -44.56 -2.99 -17.78
CA ARG A 99 -43.26 -3.54 -18.19
C ARG A 99 -42.56 -2.60 -19.18
N ALA A 100 -41.29 -2.86 -19.46
CA ALA A 100 -40.54 -2.13 -20.47
C ALA A 100 -41.23 -2.24 -21.84
N GLY A 101 -41.44 -1.12 -22.50
CA GLY A 101 -42.17 -1.00 -23.76
C GLY A 101 -43.64 -0.59 -23.61
N ASP A 102 -44.23 -0.68 -22.42
CA ASP A 102 -45.65 -0.37 -22.24
C ASP A 102 -45.93 1.15 -22.27
N GLU A 103 -47.09 1.51 -22.83
CA GLU A 103 -47.62 2.88 -22.77
C GLU A 103 -48.22 3.19 -21.39
N VAL A 104 -47.98 4.44 -20.95
CA VAL A 104 -48.49 5.01 -19.71
C VAL A 104 -49.62 5.96 -20.07
N VAL A 105 -50.84 5.59 -19.67
CA VAL A 105 -52.05 6.34 -20.02
C VAL A 105 -52.59 7.02 -18.76
N PHE A 106 -52.78 8.33 -18.86
CA PHE A 106 -53.49 9.12 -17.85
C PHE A 106 -54.96 9.20 -18.23
N GLY A 107 -55.87 9.23 -17.24
CA GLY A 107 -57.32 9.04 -17.42
C GLY A 107 -58.05 10.03 -18.33
N GLU A 108 -57.37 10.97 -19.00
CA GLU A 108 -57.94 11.92 -19.94
C GLU A 108 -57.35 11.75 -21.36
N ARG A 109 -58.20 11.94 -22.39
CA ARG A 109 -57.87 11.81 -23.82
C ARG A 109 -56.73 12.72 -24.34
N PHE A 110 -56.29 13.70 -23.54
CA PHE A 110 -55.23 14.66 -23.87
C PHE A 110 -54.04 14.63 -22.88
N GLY A 111 -53.83 13.50 -22.19
CA GLY A 111 -52.69 13.33 -21.28
C GLY A 111 -51.34 13.19 -21.99
N PRO A 112 -50.22 13.39 -21.27
CA PRO A 112 -48.89 13.20 -21.81
C PRO A 112 -48.70 11.76 -22.32
N GLN A 113 -48.13 11.61 -23.51
CA GLN A 113 -47.85 10.32 -24.13
C GLN A 113 -46.49 9.82 -23.67
N TRP A 114 -46.48 9.02 -22.61
CA TRP A 114 -45.27 8.43 -22.06
C TRP A 114 -45.22 6.92 -22.31
N ARG A 115 -44.00 6.41 -22.43
CA ARG A 115 -43.72 4.97 -22.50
C ARG A 115 -42.69 4.59 -21.45
N VAL A 116 -42.81 3.38 -20.91
CA VAL A 116 -41.79 2.80 -20.04
C VAL A 116 -40.60 2.37 -20.89
N ALA A 117 -39.44 3.00 -20.71
CA ALA A 117 -38.21 2.62 -21.41
C ALA A 117 -37.48 1.49 -20.70
N ALA A 118 -37.36 1.57 -19.37
CA ALA A 118 -36.62 0.63 -18.55
C ALA A 118 -37.17 0.57 -17.13
N LEU A 119 -36.85 -0.52 -16.42
CA LEU A 119 -37.13 -0.70 -15.00
C LEU A 119 -35.84 -0.98 -14.25
N ASP A 120 -35.78 -0.55 -12.99
CA ASP A 120 -34.66 -0.78 -12.11
C ASP A 120 -35.13 -0.88 -10.65
N SER A 121 -34.27 -1.39 -9.78
CA SER A 121 -34.47 -1.34 -8.34
C SER A 121 -34.42 0.09 -7.79
N LYS A 122 -35.05 0.32 -6.63
CA LYS A 122 -34.85 1.54 -5.83
C LYS A 122 -33.37 1.84 -5.56
N TYR A 123 -32.52 0.82 -5.50
CA TYR A 123 -31.10 0.97 -5.24
C TYR A 123 -30.36 1.58 -6.44
N GLY A 124 -30.63 1.07 -7.66
CA GLY A 124 -30.08 1.61 -8.89
C GLY A 124 -30.57 3.03 -9.18
N PHE A 125 -31.84 3.32 -8.86
CA PHE A 125 -32.37 4.68 -8.91
C PHE A 125 -31.62 5.64 -7.97
N ALA A 126 -31.46 5.29 -6.69
CA ALA A 126 -30.73 6.14 -5.74
C ALA A 126 -29.24 6.30 -6.10
N LEU A 127 -28.65 5.30 -6.78
CA LEU A 127 -27.28 5.36 -7.30
C LEU A 127 -27.18 6.44 -8.39
N ARG A 128 -28.03 6.34 -9.43
CA ARG A 128 -28.10 7.34 -10.51
C ARG A 128 -28.38 8.73 -9.98
N GLN A 129 -29.32 8.86 -9.05
CA GLN A 129 -29.66 10.15 -8.47
C GLN A 129 -28.45 10.77 -7.76
N SER A 130 -27.74 9.98 -6.94
CA SER A 130 -26.52 10.43 -6.28
C SER A 130 -25.46 10.83 -7.30
N LEU A 131 -25.16 10.01 -8.32
CA LEU A 131 -24.21 10.36 -9.39
C LEU A 131 -24.58 11.66 -10.12
N GLY A 132 -25.87 11.87 -10.37
CA GLY A 132 -26.38 12.99 -11.14
C GLY A 132 -26.14 14.35 -10.48
N PHE A 133 -26.44 14.47 -9.18
CA PHE A 133 -26.30 15.74 -8.47
C PHE A 133 -24.99 15.89 -7.67
N PHE A 134 -24.22 14.82 -7.45
CA PHE A 134 -23.07 14.87 -6.53
C PHE A 134 -22.10 16.03 -6.83
N PRO A 135 -21.66 16.27 -8.09
CA PRO A 135 -20.71 17.37 -8.36
C PRO A 135 -21.31 18.75 -8.10
N ALA A 136 -22.63 18.91 -8.31
CA ALA A 136 -23.31 20.19 -8.09
C ALA A 136 -23.60 20.44 -6.60
N ARG A 137 -23.92 19.39 -5.85
CA ARG A 137 -24.26 19.48 -4.41
C ARG A 137 -23.02 19.50 -3.52
N PHE A 138 -21.93 18.85 -3.94
CA PHE A 138 -20.70 18.71 -3.16
C PHE A 138 -19.44 19.13 -3.96
N PRO A 139 -19.36 20.39 -4.42
CA PRO A 139 -18.32 20.84 -5.34
C PRO A 139 -16.90 20.82 -4.75
N THR A 140 -16.75 20.84 -3.43
CA THR A 140 -15.46 20.79 -2.73
C THR A 140 -15.04 19.39 -2.32
N GLN A 141 -15.90 18.39 -2.51
CA GLN A 141 -15.65 17.03 -2.05
C GLN A 141 -14.87 16.24 -3.09
N ARG A 142 -13.75 15.67 -2.66
CA ARG A 142 -12.93 14.78 -3.47
C ARG A 142 -13.59 13.41 -3.56
N GLY A 143 -13.42 12.72 -4.69
CA GLY A 143 -13.80 11.30 -4.85
C GLY A 143 -14.67 10.98 -6.05
N LEU A 144 -15.54 11.90 -6.49
CA LEU A 144 -16.30 11.74 -7.72
C LEU A 144 -16.28 13.05 -8.51
N GLU A 145 -15.78 12.99 -9.73
CA GLU A 145 -15.77 14.12 -10.66
C GLU A 145 -16.42 13.74 -11.97
N ARG A 146 -17.11 14.72 -12.56
CA ARG A 146 -17.75 14.57 -13.87
C ARG A 146 -16.96 15.36 -14.89
N HIS A 147 -16.31 14.65 -15.81
CA HIS A 147 -15.62 15.24 -16.94
C HIS A 147 -16.61 15.39 -18.11
N ARG A 148 -16.67 16.59 -18.69
CA ARG A 148 -17.34 16.78 -19.98
C ARG A 148 -16.31 16.57 -21.05
N VAL A 149 -16.70 15.79 -22.05
CA VAL A 149 -15.82 15.35 -23.11
C VAL A 149 -16.43 15.80 -24.43
N ARG A 150 -15.65 16.44 -25.30
CA ARG A 150 -16.13 16.92 -26.61
C ARG A 150 -16.50 15.75 -27.53
N GLU A 151 -17.62 15.87 -28.24
CA GLU A 151 -18.00 14.91 -29.28
C GLU A 151 -16.98 14.95 -30.43
N GLY A 152 -16.49 13.77 -30.84
CA GLY A 152 -15.57 13.59 -31.97
C GLY A 152 -14.11 13.31 -31.60
N ASP A 153 -13.66 13.66 -30.38
CA ASP A 153 -12.29 13.37 -29.90
C ASP A 153 -12.27 13.08 -28.39
N ALA A 154 -13.18 12.20 -27.98
CA ALA A 154 -13.53 12.02 -26.59
C ALA A 154 -12.37 11.47 -25.72
N GLU A 155 -11.56 10.60 -26.30
CA GLU A 155 -10.45 9.96 -25.62
C GLU A 155 -9.29 10.93 -25.39
N ALA A 156 -8.94 11.76 -26.39
CA ALA A 156 -7.85 12.72 -26.26
C ALA A 156 -8.21 13.87 -25.30
N ASP A 157 -9.45 14.35 -25.33
CA ASP A 157 -9.93 15.40 -24.43
C ASP A 157 -9.96 14.92 -22.97
N PHE A 158 -10.47 13.70 -22.72
CA PHE A 158 -10.43 13.09 -21.39
C PHE A 158 -8.99 12.87 -20.89
N ALA A 159 -8.10 12.38 -21.77
CA ALA A 159 -6.69 12.21 -21.45
C ALA A 159 -6.01 13.53 -21.08
N ALA A 160 -6.27 14.61 -21.84
CA ALA A 160 -5.73 15.94 -21.55
C ALA A 160 -6.19 16.46 -20.19
N GLN A 161 -7.49 16.37 -19.88
CA GLN A 161 -8.05 16.78 -18.59
C GLN A 161 -7.48 15.98 -17.43
N LEU A 162 -7.30 14.67 -17.60
CA LEU A 162 -6.71 13.81 -16.58
C LEU A 162 -5.23 14.14 -16.34
N LYS A 163 -4.47 14.41 -17.41
CA LYS A 163 -3.07 14.81 -17.32
C LYS A 163 -2.92 16.12 -16.55
N GLU A 164 -3.68 17.14 -16.92
CA GLU A 164 -3.67 18.45 -16.25
C GLU A 164 -3.95 18.31 -14.74
N ARG A 165 -4.93 17.47 -14.38
CA ARG A 165 -5.27 17.22 -12.97
C ARG A 165 -4.16 16.52 -12.20
N ILE A 166 -3.53 15.50 -12.79
CA ILE A 166 -2.41 14.80 -12.16
C ILE A 166 -1.23 15.77 -11.98
N GLU A 167 -0.93 16.59 -13.00
CA GLU A 167 0.13 17.60 -12.95
C GLU A 167 -0.16 18.70 -11.92
N ALA A 168 -1.43 19.07 -11.69
CA ALA A 168 -1.81 20.04 -10.67
C ALA A 168 -1.59 19.54 -9.23
N ASP A 169 -1.73 18.24 -8.98
CA ASP A 169 -1.50 17.61 -7.67
C ASP A 169 -0.02 17.26 -7.42
N GLU A 170 0.81 17.18 -8.45
CA GLU A 170 2.23 16.82 -8.34
C GLU A 170 3.07 17.72 -7.41
N PRO A 171 2.91 19.07 -7.39
CA PRO A 171 3.64 19.92 -6.47
C PRO A 171 3.37 19.60 -4.99
N HIS A 172 2.11 19.34 -4.63
CA HIS A 172 1.73 18.94 -3.26
C HIS A 172 2.32 17.58 -2.91
N ARG A 173 2.17 16.60 -3.81
CA ARG A 173 2.73 15.26 -3.64
C ARG A 173 4.25 15.30 -3.48
N THR A 174 4.94 16.06 -4.32
CA THR A 174 6.40 16.23 -4.26
C THR A 174 6.83 16.89 -2.96
N ALA A 175 6.13 17.92 -2.49
CA ALA A 175 6.42 18.56 -1.21
C ALA A 175 6.29 17.58 -0.04
N VAL A 176 5.19 16.83 0.05
CA VAL A 176 4.98 15.82 1.11
C VAL A 176 6.08 14.75 1.10
N LEU A 177 6.47 14.24 -0.07
CA LEU A 177 7.52 13.22 -0.18
C LEU A 177 8.92 13.77 0.14
N ARG A 178 9.16 15.06 -0.10
CA ARG A 178 10.39 15.72 0.34
C ARG A 178 10.46 15.81 1.86
N GLU A 179 9.38 16.25 2.52
CA GLU A 179 9.34 16.33 3.99
C GLU A 179 9.54 14.94 4.64
N TYR A 180 8.95 13.89 4.06
CA TYR A 180 9.26 12.51 4.46
C TYR A 180 10.74 12.15 4.26
N GLY A 181 11.30 12.49 3.10
CA GLY A 181 12.71 12.25 2.77
C GLY A 181 13.68 12.98 3.70
N GLU A 182 13.31 14.14 4.23
CA GLU A 182 14.08 14.91 5.22
C GLU A 182 13.89 14.38 6.66
N GLY A 183 12.86 13.57 6.90
CA GLY A 183 12.56 12.95 8.19
C GLY A 183 11.58 13.75 9.05
N HIS A 184 10.89 14.74 8.47
CA HIS A 184 9.89 15.55 9.16
C HIS A 184 8.50 14.90 9.21
N LEU A 185 8.26 13.87 8.38
CA LEU A 185 7.00 13.14 8.32
C LEU A 185 7.20 11.64 8.52
N THR A 186 6.24 11.03 9.22
CA THR A 186 6.06 9.58 9.27
C THR A 186 5.29 9.10 8.04
N VAL A 187 5.31 7.80 7.79
CA VAL A 187 4.46 7.15 6.76
C VAL A 187 2.99 7.42 7.03
N GLY A 188 2.58 7.40 8.29
CA GLY A 188 1.23 7.80 8.71
C GLY A 188 0.89 9.25 8.35
N GLY A 189 1.82 10.18 8.61
CA GLY A 189 1.69 11.58 8.20
C GLY A 189 1.60 11.74 6.68
N VAL A 190 2.35 10.94 5.91
CA VAL A 190 2.23 10.89 4.44
C VAL A 190 0.85 10.39 4.01
N ALA A 191 0.33 9.33 4.65
CA ALA A 191 -0.99 8.80 4.38
C ALA A 191 -2.07 9.88 4.56
N THR A 192 -2.04 10.58 5.70
CA THR A 192 -2.97 11.67 6.02
C THR A 192 -2.83 12.85 5.06
N ALA A 193 -1.60 13.33 4.83
CA ALA A 193 -1.34 14.50 3.98
C ALA A 193 -1.71 14.28 2.50
N LEU A 194 -1.64 13.04 2.01
CA LEU A 194 -2.05 12.67 0.65
C LEU A 194 -3.50 12.18 0.58
N GLY A 195 -4.20 12.02 1.72
CA GLY A 195 -5.53 11.42 1.77
C GLY A 195 -5.54 9.98 1.25
N ARG A 196 -4.47 9.22 1.50
CA ARG A 196 -4.28 7.85 1.02
C ARG A 196 -4.34 6.87 2.18
N PRO A 197 -4.77 5.63 1.92
CA PRO A 197 -4.63 4.57 2.89
C PRO A 197 -3.20 4.29 3.33
N THR A 198 -3.04 3.85 4.57
CA THR A 198 -1.75 3.52 5.17
C THR A 198 -0.91 2.54 4.33
N LEU A 199 -1.49 1.43 3.86
CA LEU A 199 -0.78 0.45 3.04
C LEU A 199 -0.38 1.00 1.66
N GLU A 200 -1.18 1.90 1.09
CA GLU A 200 -0.85 2.60 -0.15
C GLU A 200 0.28 3.60 0.07
N ALA A 201 0.26 4.33 1.20
CA ALA A 201 1.31 5.27 1.57
C ALA A 201 2.67 4.59 1.73
N ILE A 202 2.73 3.38 2.32
CA ILE A 202 3.95 2.56 2.38
C ILE A 202 4.50 2.30 0.96
N GLY A 203 3.63 1.92 0.02
CA GLY A 203 4.01 1.72 -1.38
C GLY A 203 4.50 3.00 -2.06
N ILE A 204 3.84 4.13 -1.78
CA ILE A 204 4.22 5.45 -2.31
C ILE A 204 5.61 5.86 -1.82
N VAL A 205 5.89 5.76 -0.52
CA VAL A 205 7.22 6.14 0.02
C VAL A 205 8.30 5.16 -0.45
N ALA A 206 7.98 3.87 -0.56
CA ALA A 206 8.91 2.86 -1.07
C ALA A 206 9.31 3.12 -2.53
N ALA A 207 8.38 3.60 -3.36
CA ALA A 207 8.60 3.90 -4.76
C ALA A 207 9.24 5.28 -5.02
N CYS A 208 9.25 6.18 -4.03
CA CYS A 208 9.80 7.52 -4.22
C CYS A 208 11.34 7.53 -4.16
N ALA A 209 11.95 8.66 -4.55
CA ALA A 209 13.41 8.78 -4.55
C ALA A 209 14.02 8.55 -3.16
N ALA A 210 13.35 9.05 -2.11
CA ALA A 210 13.77 8.87 -0.72
C ALA A 210 13.68 7.41 -0.28
N GLY A 211 12.80 6.60 -0.87
CA GLY A 211 12.53 5.21 -0.49
C GLY A 211 12.01 5.07 0.94
N LEU A 212 11.65 3.85 1.37
CA LEU A 212 11.23 3.61 2.75
C LEU A 212 12.44 3.71 3.68
N ARG A 213 12.44 4.70 4.57
CA ARG A 213 13.54 4.93 5.53
C ARG A 213 13.19 4.28 6.86
N GLY A 214 13.71 3.08 7.09
CA GLY A 214 13.53 2.41 8.37
C GLY A 214 14.80 2.17 9.17
N THR A 215 15.97 2.67 8.73
CA THR A 215 17.22 2.65 9.52
C THR A 215 18.12 3.83 9.11
N THR A 216 18.96 4.27 10.04
CA THR A 216 20.08 5.20 9.81
C THR A 216 21.37 4.47 9.43
N ALA A 217 21.43 3.15 9.62
CA ALA A 217 22.64 2.33 9.56
C ALA A 217 23.79 2.83 10.47
N SER A 218 23.47 3.62 11.50
CA SER A 218 24.47 4.14 12.43
C SER A 218 24.88 3.09 13.47
N PRO A 219 26.14 3.10 13.95
CA PRO A 219 26.55 2.20 15.04
C PRO A 219 25.72 2.38 16.31
N ALA A 220 25.27 3.60 16.60
CA ALA A 220 24.44 3.89 17.77
C ALA A 220 23.07 3.21 17.66
N GLU A 221 22.42 3.28 16.50
CA GLU A 221 21.17 2.57 16.26
C GLU A 221 21.37 1.05 16.34
N GLN A 222 22.43 0.53 15.73
CA GLN A 222 22.80 -0.90 15.80
C GLN A 222 22.95 -1.38 17.23
N GLN A 223 23.65 -0.62 18.07
CA GLN A 223 23.80 -0.94 19.49
C GLN A 223 22.44 -0.92 20.20
N ALA A 224 21.66 0.15 20.04
CA ALA A 224 20.35 0.28 20.69
C ALA A 224 19.39 -0.86 20.30
N SER A 225 19.31 -1.21 19.02
CA SER A 225 18.51 -2.36 18.58
C SER A 225 19.06 -3.69 19.10
N THR A 226 20.39 -3.86 19.16
CA THR A 226 20.99 -5.08 19.73
C THR A 226 20.63 -5.23 21.19
N ASP A 227 20.61 -4.14 21.97
CA ASP A 227 20.26 -4.18 23.38
C ASP A 227 18.77 -4.53 23.59
N VAL A 228 17.87 -3.97 22.76
CA VAL A 228 16.44 -4.35 22.75
C VAL A 228 16.25 -5.83 22.37
N LEU A 229 16.96 -6.29 21.33
CA LEU A 229 16.80 -7.62 20.76
C LEU A 229 17.55 -8.72 21.54
N ARG A 230 18.44 -8.36 22.47
CA ARG A 230 19.13 -9.31 23.35
C ARG A 230 18.15 -10.00 24.29
N ASP A 231 17.18 -9.27 24.81
CA ASP A 231 16.12 -9.82 25.63
C ASP A 231 15.04 -10.46 24.74
N ARG A 232 14.86 -11.78 24.89
CA ARG A 232 13.86 -12.55 24.13
C ARG A 232 12.45 -12.41 24.70
N GLU A 233 12.32 -11.93 25.94
CA GLU A 233 11.04 -11.69 26.60
C GLU A 233 10.44 -10.32 26.26
N THR A 234 11.23 -9.40 25.69
CA THR A 234 10.72 -8.12 25.18
C THR A 234 9.62 -8.35 24.16
N VAL A 235 8.46 -7.74 24.40
CA VAL A 235 7.34 -7.77 23.44
C VAL A 235 7.59 -6.74 22.35
N LEU A 236 7.76 -7.21 21.12
CA LEU A 236 7.92 -6.36 19.95
C LEU A 236 6.53 -6.03 19.39
N VAL A 237 6.08 -4.80 19.62
CA VAL A 237 4.82 -4.28 19.10
C VAL A 237 5.05 -3.85 17.65
N ALA A 238 4.59 -4.66 16.72
CA ALA A 238 4.71 -4.43 15.28
C ALA A 238 3.60 -3.48 14.80
N ASP A 239 4.00 -2.39 14.16
CA ASP A 239 3.07 -1.52 13.45
C ASP A 239 2.72 -2.09 12.06
N VAL A 240 1.90 -1.34 11.30
CA VAL A 240 1.48 -1.71 9.95
C VAL A 240 2.67 -1.89 9.00
N SER A 241 3.70 -1.05 9.11
CA SER A 241 4.88 -1.10 8.24
C SER A 241 5.69 -2.38 8.47
N ALA A 242 5.95 -2.73 9.74
CA ALA A 242 6.67 -3.94 10.10
C ALA A 242 5.89 -5.21 9.72
N CYS A 243 4.58 -5.25 9.99
CA CYS A 243 3.75 -6.37 9.59
C CYS A 243 3.80 -6.58 8.07
N MET A 244 3.68 -5.51 7.28
CA MET A 244 3.73 -5.58 5.82
C MET A 244 5.10 -6.06 5.31
N MET A 245 6.20 -5.55 5.86
CA MET A 245 7.55 -5.92 5.42
C MET A 245 7.88 -7.36 5.80
N LEU A 246 7.65 -7.78 7.05
CA LEU A 246 7.91 -9.15 7.48
C LEU A 246 7.04 -10.17 6.72
N ASP A 247 5.82 -9.79 6.37
CA ASP A 247 4.95 -10.65 5.56
C ASP A 247 5.43 -10.77 4.12
N MET A 248 5.83 -9.64 3.50
CA MET A 248 6.38 -9.60 2.15
C MET A 248 7.65 -10.45 2.03
N LEU A 249 8.46 -10.50 3.08
CA LEU A 249 9.65 -11.34 3.16
C LEU A 249 9.34 -12.82 3.46
N GLY A 250 8.10 -13.13 3.85
CA GLY A 250 7.65 -14.46 4.23
C GLY A 250 8.09 -14.90 5.64
N VAL A 251 8.84 -14.07 6.37
CA VAL A 251 9.42 -14.42 7.68
C VAL A 251 8.44 -14.27 8.84
N LEU A 252 7.34 -13.54 8.62
CA LEU A 252 6.29 -13.40 9.64
C LEU A 252 5.60 -14.73 9.92
N ARG A 253 5.32 -15.51 8.87
CA ARG A 253 4.48 -16.73 8.93
C ARG A 253 5.25 -18.04 8.84
N ASP A 254 6.51 -18.03 8.39
CA ASP A 254 7.31 -19.24 8.15
C ASP A 254 7.97 -19.83 9.41
N GLY A 255 7.75 -19.21 10.58
CA GLY A 255 8.29 -19.65 11.86
C GLY A 255 9.67 -19.08 12.18
N THR A 256 10.30 -18.32 11.27
CA THR A 256 11.61 -17.69 11.51
C THR A 256 11.63 -16.81 12.76
N LEU A 257 10.49 -16.21 13.11
CA LEU A 257 10.34 -15.33 14.28
C LEU A 257 9.56 -15.97 15.43
N ALA A 258 9.34 -17.30 15.43
CA ALA A 258 8.47 -17.98 16.41
C ALA A 258 8.96 -17.88 17.86
N HIS A 259 10.26 -17.64 18.07
CA HIS A 259 10.89 -17.45 19.37
C HIS A 259 10.92 -15.99 19.82
N ARG A 260 10.28 -15.08 19.08
CA ARG A 260 10.06 -13.68 19.47
C ARG A 260 8.63 -13.48 19.95
N ARG A 261 8.46 -12.63 20.96
CA ARG A 261 7.14 -12.19 21.42
C ARG A 261 6.66 -11.04 20.55
N LEU A 262 6.05 -11.37 19.41
CA LEU A 262 5.44 -10.38 18.53
C LEU A 262 4.00 -10.04 18.99
N ALA A 263 3.66 -8.76 18.96
CA ALA A 263 2.32 -8.27 19.25
C ALA A 263 1.90 -7.19 18.25
N ILE A 264 0.60 -6.97 18.10
CA ILE A 264 0.02 -5.83 17.36
C ILE A 264 -1.10 -5.19 18.17
N THR A 265 -1.52 -4.00 17.80
CA THR A 265 -2.75 -3.39 18.31
C THR A 265 -3.96 -3.78 17.47
N GLN A 266 -5.17 -3.64 18.02
CA GLN A 266 -6.41 -3.92 17.28
C GLN A 266 -6.54 -3.02 16.04
N THR A 267 -6.11 -1.76 16.13
CA THR A 267 -6.16 -0.80 15.03
C THR A 267 -5.17 -1.14 13.91
N THR A 268 -4.02 -1.74 14.21
CA THR A 268 -3.13 -2.34 13.20
C THR A 268 -3.82 -3.49 12.44
N LEU A 269 -4.55 -4.38 13.13
CA LEU A 269 -5.34 -5.43 12.46
C LEU A 269 -6.45 -4.85 11.58
N ASP A 270 -7.08 -3.77 12.04
CA ASP A 270 -8.18 -3.12 11.32
C ASP A 270 -7.72 -2.43 10.04
N GLU A 271 -6.46 -1.96 9.95
CA GLU A 271 -5.87 -1.46 8.70
C GLU A 271 -5.80 -2.53 7.62
N PHE A 272 -5.37 -3.75 7.98
CA PHE A 272 -5.33 -4.87 7.04
C PHE A 272 -6.74 -5.33 6.65
N ARG A 273 -7.70 -5.31 7.58
CA ARG A 273 -9.12 -5.58 7.27
C ARG A 273 -9.70 -4.52 6.33
N ALA A 274 -9.41 -3.25 6.56
CA ALA A 274 -9.86 -2.15 5.70
C ALA A 274 -9.26 -2.28 4.29
N GLU A 275 -7.98 -2.63 4.18
CA GLU A 275 -7.34 -2.91 2.89
C GLU A 275 -7.98 -4.13 2.20
N LEU A 276 -8.20 -5.22 2.91
CA LEU A 276 -8.90 -6.38 2.36
C LEU A 276 -10.28 -6.00 1.82
N MET A 277 -11.02 -5.18 2.56
CA MET A 277 -12.33 -4.71 2.11
C MET A 277 -12.25 -3.83 0.87
N ARG A 278 -11.23 -2.97 0.75
CA ARG A 278 -10.97 -2.24 -0.51
C ARG A 278 -10.73 -3.19 -1.67
N TRP A 279 -9.91 -4.22 -1.49
CA TRP A 279 -9.65 -5.20 -2.55
C TRP A 279 -10.89 -6.05 -2.89
N LYS A 280 -11.71 -6.41 -1.90
CA LYS A 280 -13.01 -7.06 -2.14
C LYS A 280 -13.99 -6.18 -2.90
N ALA A 281 -13.90 -4.86 -2.73
CA ALA A 281 -14.71 -3.93 -3.50
C ALA A 281 -14.28 -3.84 -4.97
N HIS A 282 -13.04 -4.14 -5.37
CA HIS A 282 -12.67 -4.11 -6.79
C HIS A 282 -13.44 -5.15 -7.63
N SER A 283 -13.50 -4.98 -8.95
CA SER A 283 -14.07 -6.01 -9.83
C SER A 283 -13.23 -7.30 -9.78
N PRO A 284 -13.84 -8.50 -9.63
CA PRO A 284 -13.12 -9.76 -9.75
C PRO A 284 -12.50 -9.96 -11.14
N ASP A 285 -13.03 -9.30 -12.18
CA ASP A 285 -12.54 -9.42 -13.56
C ASP A 285 -11.26 -8.59 -13.82
N GLY A 286 -10.74 -7.91 -12.79
CA GLY A 286 -9.66 -6.94 -12.93
C GLY A 286 -10.17 -5.51 -13.10
N PHE A 287 -9.24 -4.56 -13.09
CA PHE A 287 -9.54 -3.15 -13.27
C PHE A 287 -8.36 -2.42 -13.91
N MET A 288 -8.62 -1.22 -14.39
CA MET A 288 -7.62 -0.38 -15.04
C MET A 288 -7.41 0.88 -14.23
N SER A 289 -6.15 1.26 -14.05
CA SER A 289 -5.74 2.53 -13.48
C SER A 289 -4.94 3.31 -14.53
N ILE A 290 -5.10 4.63 -14.52
CA ILE A 290 -4.32 5.53 -15.37
C ILE A 290 -3.41 6.35 -14.46
N GLY A 291 -2.13 6.41 -14.79
CA GLY A 291 -1.15 7.26 -14.11
C GLY A 291 -0.33 8.07 -15.11
N VAL A 292 0.54 8.94 -14.62
CA VAL A 292 1.55 9.62 -15.44
C VAL A 292 2.93 9.07 -15.11
N HIS A 293 3.68 8.64 -16.12
CA HIS A 293 5.06 8.22 -16.02
C HIS A 293 5.88 8.95 -17.08
N ASP A 294 6.95 9.63 -16.66
CA ASP A 294 7.80 10.47 -17.53
C ASP A 294 6.98 11.45 -18.42
N GLY A 295 5.96 12.08 -17.84
CA GLY A 295 5.09 13.06 -18.52
C GLY A 295 4.10 12.46 -19.53
N ARG A 296 4.00 11.13 -19.60
CA ARG A 296 3.07 10.39 -20.47
C ARG A 296 2.03 9.64 -19.64
N LEU A 297 0.79 9.62 -20.11
CA LEU A 297 -0.24 8.77 -19.51
C LEU A 297 0.10 7.31 -19.76
N VAL A 298 0.13 6.54 -18.68
CA VAL A 298 0.34 5.11 -18.69
C VAL A 298 -0.92 4.42 -18.18
N ARG A 299 -1.36 3.42 -18.93
CA ARG A 299 -2.44 2.51 -18.53
C ARG A 299 -1.82 1.35 -17.76
N ILE A 300 -2.27 1.16 -16.53
CA ILE A 300 -1.89 0.06 -15.66
C ILE A 300 -3.10 -0.86 -15.56
N GLU A 301 -2.98 -2.04 -16.13
CA GLU A 301 -4.03 -3.07 -16.04
C GLU A 301 -3.73 -4.00 -14.87
N THR A 302 -4.71 -4.12 -13.97
CA THR A 302 -4.71 -5.12 -12.90
C THR A 302 -5.60 -6.27 -13.32
N THR A 303 -5.03 -7.44 -13.54
CA THR A 303 -5.76 -8.62 -14.04
C THR A 303 -6.63 -9.25 -12.96
N ALA A 304 -7.62 -10.06 -13.35
CA ALA A 304 -8.43 -10.87 -12.43
C ALA A 304 -7.56 -11.71 -11.47
N ASP A 305 -6.54 -12.37 -12.00
CA ASP A 305 -5.60 -13.19 -11.21
C ASP A 305 -4.84 -12.35 -10.18
N GLN A 306 -4.44 -11.12 -10.52
CA GLN A 306 -3.76 -10.22 -9.59
C GLN A 306 -4.71 -9.76 -8.48
N VAL A 307 -5.96 -9.44 -8.81
CA VAL A 307 -7.00 -9.10 -7.82
C VAL A 307 -7.23 -10.28 -6.87
N ASP A 308 -7.44 -11.48 -7.41
CA ASP A 308 -7.70 -12.69 -6.63
C ASP A 308 -6.49 -13.07 -5.73
N GLN A 309 -5.27 -13.05 -6.28
CA GLN A 309 -4.06 -13.32 -5.51
C GLN A 309 -3.87 -12.30 -4.39
N ARG A 310 -4.12 -11.02 -4.66
CA ARG A 310 -4.00 -9.97 -3.63
C ARG A 310 -5.04 -10.14 -2.53
N ARG A 311 -6.29 -10.47 -2.87
CA ARG A 311 -7.34 -10.80 -1.89
C ARG A 311 -6.94 -11.99 -1.02
N LYS A 312 -6.58 -13.12 -1.63
CA LYS A 312 -6.17 -14.33 -0.91
C LYS A 312 -5.00 -14.08 0.03
N ASN A 313 -4.01 -13.31 -0.41
CA ASN A 313 -2.87 -12.94 0.42
C ASN A 313 -3.29 -12.11 1.64
N LEU A 314 -4.13 -11.09 1.44
CA LEU A 314 -4.64 -10.26 2.54
C LEU A 314 -5.57 -11.03 3.49
N GLU A 315 -6.45 -11.88 2.96
CA GLU A 315 -7.31 -12.76 3.76
C GLU A 315 -6.49 -13.68 4.65
N SER A 316 -5.48 -14.34 4.08
CA SER A 316 -4.56 -15.20 4.81
C SER A 316 -3.78 -14.43 5.87
N LEU A 317 -3.30 -13.22 5.55
CA LEU A 317 -2.60 -12.37 6.52
C LEU A 317 -3.51 -11.94 7.67
N VAL A 318 -4.72 -11.46 7.39
CA VAL A 318 -5.69 -11.05 8.43
C VAL A 318 -6.02 -12.22 9.34
N ALA A 319 -6.29 -13.40 8.76
CA ALA A 319 -6.59 -14.61 9.54
C ALA A 319 -5.39 -15.03 10.41
N TRP A 320 -4.18 -14.95 9.87
CA TRP A 320 -2.96 -15.27 10.62
C TRP A 320 -2.73 -14.28 11.77
N LEU A 321 -2.80 -12.97 11.50
CA LEU A 321 -2.63 -11.94 12.54
C LEU A 321 -3.67 -12.12 13.65
N GLN A 322 -4.92 -12.39 13.31
CA GLN A 322 -5.97 -12.58 14.31
C GLN A 322 -5.78 -13.81 15.20
N THR A 323 -5.10 -14.86 14.71
CA THR A 323 -5.04 -16.17 15.40
C THR A 323 -3.68 -16.54 15.96
N LYS A 324 -2.60 -15.93 15.45
CA LYS A 324 -1.22 -16.32 15.77
C LYS A 324 -0.40 -15.24 16.45
N ILE A 325 -0.81 -13.97 16.37
CA ILE A 325 -0.11 -12.86 17.03
C ILE A 325 -0.90 -12.37 18.25
N SER A 326 -0.20 -11.89 19.27
CA SER A 326 -0.87 -11.31 20.43
C SER A 326 -1.44 -9.94 20.08
N ILE A 327 -2.72 -9.71 20.35
CA ILE A 327 -3.32 -8.37 20.24
C ILE A 327 -3.23 -7.70 21.61
N VAL A 328 -2.42 -6.64 21.72
CA VAL A 328 -2.23 -5.90 22.97
C VAL A 328 -3.31 -4.82 23.12
N ALA A 329 -3.91 -4.78 24.32
CA ALA A 329 -4.88 -3.76 24.68
C ALA A 329 -4.17 -2.50 25.16
N LEU A 330 -4.72 -1.33 24.82
CA LEU A 330 -4.25 -0.07 25.35
C LEU A 330 -4.81 0.19 26.75
N SER A 331 -3.96 0.69 27.63
CA SER A 331 -4.40 1.16 28.95
C SER A 331 -5.28 2.41 28.81
N ALA A 332 -6.51 2.35 29.33
CA ALA A 332 -7.44 3.47 29.32
C ALA A 332 -6.84 4.73 29.99
N SER A 333 -6.11 4.56 31.10
CA SER A 333 -5.47 5.68 31.80
C SER A 333 -4.34 6.32 30.98
N ARG A 334 -3.68 5.56 30.10
CA ARG A 334 -2.67 6.09 29.19
C ARG A 334 -3.31 6.87 28.04
N VAL A 335 -4.41 6.36 27.49
CA VAL A 335 -5.20 7.05 26.45
C VAL A 335 -5.71 8.40 26.98
N GLU A 336 -6.30 8.43 28.18
CA GLU A 336 -6.78 9.67 28.80
C GLU A 336 -5.66 10.69 29.03
N ARG A 337 -4.52 10.25 29.56
CA ARG A 337 -3.36 11.13 29.80
C ARG A 337 -2.83 11.78 28.52
N LEU A 338 -2.97 11.10 27.38
CA LEU A 338 -2.45 11.57 26.09
C LEU A 338 -3.53 12.16 25.18
N ALA A 339 -4.75 12.33 25.69
CA ALA A 339 -5.82 13.05 25.00
C ALA A 339 -5.41 14.47 24.52
N PRO A 340 -4.53 15.24 25.21
CA PRO A 340 -4.04 16.51 24.69
C PRO A 340 -3.25 16.41 23.38
N MET A 341 -2.82 15.21 22.97
CA MET A 341 -2.08 14.96 21.73
C MET A 341 -2.98 14.40 20.61
N ALA A 342 -4.30 14.62 20.70
CA ALA A 342 -5.28 14.10 19.74
C ALA A 342 -4.98 14.52 18.29
N ASP A 343 -4.56 15.78 18.06
CA ASP A 343 -4.22 16.27 16.73
C ASP A 343 -3.04 15.50 16.10
N LEU A 344 -2.06 15.13 16.93
CA LEU A 344 -0.94 14.30 16.50
C LEU A 344 -1.40 12.87 16.20
N ALA A 345 -2.27 12.30 17.04
CA ALA A 345 -2.83 10.97 16.82
C ALA A 345 -3.64 10.91 15.51
N GLU A 346 -4.44 11.93 15.22
CA GLU A 346 -5.19 12.06 13.96
C GLU A 346 -4.22 12.18 12.77
N PHE A 347 -3.20 13.04 12.88
CA PHE A 347 -2.24 13.24 11.81
C PHE A 347 -1.40 11.99 11.49
N LEU A 348 -0.92 11.29 12.53
CA LEU A 348 -0.16 10.05 12.37
C LEU A 348 -1.04 8.90 11.88
N GLY A 349 -2.34 8.93 12.15
CA GLY A 349 -3.23 7.81 11.99
C GLY A 349 -3.23 6.89 13.22
N GLN A 350 -4.44 6.43 13.56
CA GLN A 350 -4.71 5.71 14.81
C GLN A 350 -3.87 4.44 14.99
N SER A 351 -3.62 3.68 13.92
CA SER A 351 -2.87 2.42 13.98
C SER A 351 -1.41 2.60 14.41
N PHE A 352 -0.75 3.65 13.91
CA PHE A 352 0.62 4.00 14.32
C PHE A 352 0.65 4.58 15.72
N TRP A 353 -0.28 5.49 16.05
CA TRP A 353 -0.40 6.06 17.39
C TRP A 353 -0.55 4.98 18.45
N ASP A 354 -1.52 4.08 18.26
CA ASP A 354 -1.77 2.97 19.19
C ASP A 354 -0.57 2.05 19.32
N SER A 355 0.14 1.77 18.22
CA SER A 355 1.35 0.94 18.25
C SER A 355 2.46 1.61 19.08
N MET A 356 2.64 2.93 18.98
CA MET A 356 3.57 3.68 19.83
C MET A 356 3.15 3.64 21.30
N LEU A 357 1.85 3.80 21.59
CA LEU A 357 1.34 3.76 22.95
C LEU A 357 1.51 2.38 23.58
N ALA A 358 1.21 1.31 22.85
CA ALA A 358 1.42 -0.05 23.32
C ALA A 358 2.91 -0.37 23.52
N ALA A 359 3.77 0.09 22.61
CA ALA A 359 5.22 -0.11 22.71
C ALA A 359 5.87 0.65 23.88
N SER A 360 5.25 1.74 24.34
CA SER A 360 5.74 2.54 25.48
C SER A 360 5.39 1.93 26.85
N GLU A 361 4.78 0.74 26.90
CA GLU A 361 4.60 -0.01 28.15
C GLU A 361 5.91 -0.69 28.58
N PRO A 362 6.17 -0.87 29.89
CA PRO A 362 7.35 -1.58 30.37
C PRO A 362 7.48 -2.98 29.74
N GLY A 363 8.70 -3.36 29.35
CA GLY A 363 8.97 -4.66 28.70
C GLY A 363 8.51 -4.75 27.24
N HIS A 364 8.07 -3.65 26.64
CA HIS A 364 7.71 -3.56 25.23
C HIS A 364 8.72 -2.72 24.45
N ALA A 365 8.78 -2.94 23.14
CA ALA A 365 9.52 -2.11 22.21
C ALA A 365 8.76 -1.98 20.89
N LEU A 366 8.95 -0.85 20.20
CA LEU A 366 8.32 -0.59 18.92
C LEU A 366 9.09 -1.30 17.80
N LEU A 367 8.41 -2.14 17.03
CA LEU A 367 8.92 -2.71 15.80
C LEU A 367 8.27 -1.98 14.61
N SER A 368 9.05 -1.12 13.95
CA SER A 368 8.56 -0.27 12.87
C SER A 368 9.65 -0.05 11.81
N ASP A 369 9.25 -0.16 10.55
CA ASP A 369 10.09 0.13 9.39
C ASP A 369 9.98 1.61 8.96
N ASP A 370 9.37 2.45 9.79
CA ASP A 370 9.36 3.91 9.69
C ASP A 370 10.29 4.53 10.74
N LEU A 371 11.44 5.05 10.28
CA LEU A 371 12.42 5.69 11.14
C LEU A 371 11.88 6.94 11.84
N ALA A 372 11.08 7.76 11.14
CA ALA A 372 10.54 8.99 11.72
C ALA A 372 9.57 8.66 12.86
N LEU A 373 8.76 7.61 12.70
CA LEU A 373 7.88 7.12 13.76
C LEU A 373 8.66 6.63 14.98
N ARG A 374 9.73 5.84 14.77
CA ARG A 374 10.58 5.37 15.87
C ARG A 374 11.29 6.52 16.59
N GLN A 375 11.75 7.52 15.85
CA GLN A 375 12.37 8.71 16.43
C GLN A 375 11.37 9.52 17.26
N LEU A 376 10.15 9.69 16.74
CA LEU A 376 9.06 10.34 17.47
C LEU A 376 8.72 9.56 18.75
N ALA A 377 8.59 8.24 18.69
CA ALA A 377 8.28 7.41 19.84
C ALA A 377 9.39 7.46 20.92
N ALA A 378 10.66 7.47 20.49
CA ALA A 378 11.78 7.63 21.39
C ALA A 378 11.83 9.03 22.01
N GLY A 379 11.52 10.08 21.25
CA GLY A 379 11.51 11.47 21.72
C GLY A 379 10.39 11.78 22.71
N GLU A 380 9.16 11.36 22.38
CA GLU A 380 7.96 11.69 23.17
C GLU A 380 7.75 10.76 24.37
N PHE A 381 8.11 9.48 24.23
CA PHE A 381 7.76 8.44 25.21
C PHE A 381 8.95 7.63 25.73
N ALA A 382 10.18 7.96 25.32
CA ALA A 382 11.37 7.15 25.60
C ALA A 382 11.21 5.67 25.17
N THR A 383 10.38 5.42 24.17
CA THR A 383 10.06 4.07 23.71
C THR A 383 11.27 3.46 23.00
N PRO A 384 11.80 2.32 23.46
CA PRO A 384 12.83 1.60 22.72
C PRO A 384 12.23 1.07 21.41
N GLY A 385 13.04 0.98 20.36
CA GLY A 385 12.53 0.51 19.07
C GLY A 385 13.59 -0.08 18.16
N THR A 386 13.12 -0.93 17.24
CA THR A 386 13.91 -1.60 16.22
C THR A 386 13.11 -1.72 14.91
N CYS A 387 13.72 -2.21 13.85
CA CYS A 387 13.10 -2.38 12.54
C CYS A 387 13.37 -3.77 11.97
N SER A 388 12.66 -4.15 10.91
CA SER A 388 12.76 -5.46 10.28
C SER A 388 14.19 -5.82 9.89
N PRO A 389 14.97 -4.99 9.14
CA PRO A 389 16.37 -5.27 8.84
C PRO A 389 17.23 -5.67 10.05
N MET A 390 17.04 -4.98 11.18
CA MET A 390 17.87 -5.15 12.37
C MET A 390 17.44 -6.38 13.16
N LEU A 391 16.13 -6.66 13.21
CA LEU A 391 15.59 -7.91 13.73
C LEU A 391 16.15 -9.11 12.95
N LEU A 392 16.07 -9.10 11.61
CA LEU A 392 16.57 -10.20 10.79
C LEU A 392 18.09 -10.36 10.91
N GLN A 393 18.83 -9.26 11.05
CA GLN A 393 20.27 -9.30 11.30
C GLN A 393 20.59 -9.94 12.65
N ALA A 394 19.86 -9.62 13.71
CA ALA A 394 20.02 -10.24 15.02
C ALA A 394 19.73 -11.75 14.96
N GLU A 395 18.64 -12.15 14.29
CA GLU A 395 18.33 -13.58 14.12
C GLU A 395 19.39 -14.33 13.31
N ALA A 396 19.95 -13.70 12.28
CA ALA A 396 21.03 -14.30 11.50
C ALA A 396 22.33 -14.44 12.29
N ASN A 397 22.63 -13.49 13.18
CA ASN A 397 23.82 -13.52 14.02
C ASN A 397 23.71 -14.54 15.15
N ASP A 398 22.51 -14.72 15.70
CA ASP A 398 22.23 -15.70 16.75
C ASP A 398 22.02 -17.12 16.20
N GLY A 399 22.01 -17.28 14.86
CA GLY A 399 21.90 -18.57 14.18
C GLY A 399 20.48 -19.14 14.10
N THR A 400 19.47 -18.39 14.53
CA THR A 400 18.05 -18.76 14.40
C THR A 400 17.55 -18.59 12.97
N MET A 401 18.23 -17.74 12.17
CA MET A 401 18.03 -17.60 10.74
C MET A 401 19.29 -17.98 9.96
N GLY A 402 19.14 -18.82 8.94
CA GLY A 402 20.24 -19.17 8.04
C GLY A 402 20.76 -17.96 7.25
N GLY A 403 22.08 -17.88 7.06
CA GLY A 403 22.73 -16.75 6.37
C GLY A 403 22.26 -16.53 4.92
N ASP A 404 21.90 -17.60 4.19
CA ASP A 404 21.33 -17.50 2.84
C ASP A 404 19.91 -16.88 2.89
N ARG A 405 19.06 -17.32 3.83
CA ARG A 405 17.71 -16.76 4.05
C ARG A 405 17.75 -15.29 4.43
N TYR A 406 18.68 -14.91 5.32
CA TYR A 406 18.96 -13.52 5.66
C TYR A 406 19.32 -12.71 4.41
N GLY A 407 20.29 -13.20 3.61
CA GLY A 407 20.71 -12.56 2.39
C GLY A 407 19.56 -12.31 1.43
N GLU A 408 18.72 -13.32 1.19
CA GLU A 408 17.52 -13.20 0.34
C GLU A 408 16.56 -12.11 0.85
N CYS A 409 16.28 -12.10 2.16
CA CYS A 409 15.39 -11.10 2.75
C CYS A 409 15.90 -9.68 2.54
N MET A 410 17.20 -9.46 2.77
CA MET A 410 17.81 -8.14 2.57
C MET A 410 17.81 -7.71 1.10
N VAL A 411 18.00 -8.64 0.16
CA VAL A 411 17.87 -8.36 -1.28
C VAL A 411 16.44 -7.92 -1.61
N HIS A 412 15.43 -8.61 -1.06
CA HIS A 412 14.03 -8.23 -1.25
C HIS A 412 13.72 -6.84 -0.70
N LEU A 413 14.21 -6.49 0.50
CA LEU A 413 14.05 -5.14 1.05
C LEU A 413 14.68 -4.06 0.16
N ILE A 414 15.93 -4.26 -0.28
CA ILE A 414 16.61 -3.32 -1.19
C ILE A 414 15.82 -3.15 -2.48
N CYS A 415 15.34 -4.25 -3.06
CA CYS A 415 14.55 -4.21 -4.30
C CYS A 415 13.16 -3.60 -4.11
N ALA A 416 12.60 -3.67 -2.91
CA ALA A 416 11.34 -3.04 -2.53
C ALA A 416 11.50 -1.53 -2.24
N GLY A 417 12.70 -0.95 -2.40
CA GLY A 417 12.92 0.49 -2.20
C GLY A 417 13.25 0.88 -0.76
N TYR A 418 13.58 -0.08 0.11
CA TYR A 418 14.04 0.19 1.47
C TYR A 418 15.44 0.82 1.44
N ARG A 419 15.65 1.93 2.16
CA ARG A 419 16.93 2.65 2.23
C ARG A 419 17.75 2.33 3.46
N HIS A 420 19.06 2.56 3.33
CA HIS A 420 20.06 2.36 4.38
C HIS A 420 20.14 0.92 4.91
N VAL A 421 19.65 -0.06 4.15
CA VAL A 421 19.84 -1.48 4.45
C VAL A 421 21.34 -1.79 4.45
N SER A 422 21.84 -2.35 5.55
CA SER A 422 23.23 -2.77 5.64
C SER A 422 23.48 -3.94 4.68
N SER A 423 24.35 -3.73 3.69
CA SER A 423 24.73 -4.79 2.74
C SER A 423 26.06 -5.41 3.16
N ASP A 424 26.04 -6.71 3.42
CA ASP A 424 27.23 -7.52 3.66
C ASP A 424 27.45 -8.54 2.53
N ALA A 425 28.47 -9.39 2.68
CA ALA A 425 28.81 -10.38 1.66
C ALA A 425 27.73 -11.46 1.47
N ARG A 426 26.88 -11.73 2.48
CA ARG A 426 25.75 -12.66 2.37
C ARG A 426 24.66 -12.09 1.47
N VAL A 427 24.38 -10.80 1.59
CA VAL A 427 23.41 -10.08 0.74
C VAL A 427 23.86 -10.07 -0.72
N LEU A 428 25.13 -9.76 -0.98
CA LEU A 428 25.71 -9.82 -2.34
C LEU A 428 25.66 -11.23 -2.93
N ARG A 429 26.00 -12.24 -2.13
CA ARG A 429 25.92 -13.66 -2.53
C ARG A 429 24.50 -14.07 -2.89
N ALA A 430 23.51 -13.71 -2.07
CA ALA A 430 22.11 -14.01 -2.35
C ALA A 430 21.64 -13.36 -3.66
N ALA A 431 21.93 -12.07 -3.86
CA ALA A 431 21.59 -11.36 -5.09
C ALA A 431 22.26 -12.01 -6.31
N ALA A 432 23.54 -12.37 -6.19
CA ALA A 432 24.27 -13.01 -7.26
C ALA A 432 23.68 -14.37 -7.61
N ARG A 433 23.30 -15.20 -6.63
CA ARG A 433 22.66 -16.50 -6.87
C ARG A 433 21.29 -16.35 -7.55
N MET A 434 20.48 -15.40 -7.12
CA MET A 434 19.18 -15.09 -7.74
C MET A 434 19.31 -14.69 -9.22
N GLU A 435 20.42 -14.06 -9.60
CA GLU A 435 20.71 -13.62 -10.96
C GLU A 435 21.70 -14.55 -11.69
N LEU A 436 21.88 -15.79 -11.20
CA LEU A 436 22.77 -16.79 -11.79
C LEU A 436 24.20 -16.27 -12.04
N TRP A 437 24.72 -15.51 -11.08
CA TRP A 437 26.04 -14.86 -11.06
C TRP A 437 26.25 -13.83 -12.18
N ARG A 438 25.19 -13.24 -12.73
CA ARG A 438 25.27 -12.14 -13.70
C ARG A 438 25.09 -10.79 -13.01
N PRO A 439 25.91 -9.77 -13.34
CA PRO A 439 25.79 -8.44 -12.74
C PRO A 439 24.65 -7.64 -13.39
N GLN A 440 23.41 -8.07 -13.16
CA GLN A 440 22.19 -7.48 -13.68
C GLN A 440 21.12 -7.43 -12.59
N GLY A 441 19.99 -6.77 -12.88
CA GLY A 441 18.79 -6.84 -12.04
C GLY A 441 19.07 -6.54 -10.56
N ARG A 442 18.78 -7.54 -9.70
CA ARG A 442 18.94 -7.42 -8.24
C ARG A 442 20.38 -7.18 -7.80
N VAL A 443 21.37 -7.74 -8.50
CA VAL A 443 22.79 -7.54 -8.18
C VAL A 443 23.17 -6.08 -8.27
N LEU A 444 22.75 -5.39 -9.35
CA LEU A 444 23.06 -3.97 -9.54
C LEU A 444 22.43 -3.11 -8.44
N ARG A 445 21.18 -3.43 -8.04
CA ARG A 445 20.49 -2.75 -6.93
C ARG A 445 21.23 -2.90 -5.60
N VAL A 446 21.75 -4.09 -5.29
CA VAL A 446 22.55 -4.29 -4.07
C VAL A 446 23.90 -3.58 -4.17
N LEU A 447 24.56 -3.64 -5.33
CA LEU A 447 25.83 -2.93 -5.56
C LEU A 447 25.67 -1.41 -5.44
N ASP A 448 24.52 -0.84 -5.78
CA ASP A 448 24.24 0.58 -5.57
C ASP A 448 24.37 1.01 -4.10
N THR A 449 24.09 0.11 -3.15
CA THR A 449 24.26 0.38 -1.72
C THR A 449 25.72 0.54 -1.31
N LEU A 450 26.67 0.08 -2.13
CA LEU A 450 28.11 0.20 -1.88
C LEU A 450 28.71 1.45 -2.52
N LYS A 451 27.97 2.18 -3.36
CA LYS A 451 28.46 3.38 -4.06
C LYS A 451 28.67 4.56 -3.09
N GLY A 452 29.58 5.46 -3.44
CA GLY A 452 29.91 6.66 -2.65
C GLY A 452 29.10 7.89 -3.05
N PRO A 453 29.17 9.00 -2.28
CA PRO A 453 30.12 9.22 -1.18
C PRO A 453 29.61 8.80 0.22
N ASN A 454 28.32 8.46 0.35
CA ASN A 454 27.67 8.29 1.66
C ASN A 454 28.08 7.01 2.42
N VAL A 455 28.79 6.08 1.78
CA VAL A 455 29.32 4.87 2.42
C VAL A 455 30.83 4.96 2.57
N ARG A 456 31.32 4.68 3.78
CA ARG A 456 32.76 4.72 4.13
C ARG A 456 33.56 3.76 3.26
N SER A 457 34.66 4.24 2.67
CA SER A 457 35.56 3.46 1.80
C SER A 457 35.99 2.14 2.42
N ALA A 458 36.35 2.13 3.71
CA ALA A 458 36.79 0.94 4.42
C ALA A 458 35.67 -0.12 4.55
N SER A 459 34.42 0.30 4.78
CA SER A 459 33.28 -0.61 4.89
C SER A 459 32.96 -1.25 3.54
N ALA A 460 32.89 -0.44 2.47
CA ALA A 460 32.66 -0.95 1.11
C ALA A 460 33.78 -1.92 0.67
N ALA A 461 35.03 -1.58 0.94
CA ALA A 461 36.19 -2.43 0.67
C ALA A 461 36.15 -3.76 1.43
N MET A 462 35.77 -3.74 2.71
CA MET A 462 35.66 -4.95 3.53
C MET A 462 34.57 -5.90 3.00
N VAL A 463 33.38 -5.36 2.69
CA VAL A 463 32.26 -6.14 2.14
C VAL A 463 32.63 -6.73 0.78
N ALA A 464 33.22 -5.92 -0.11
CA ALA A 464 33.66 -6.38 -1.43
C ALA A 464 34.71 -7.49 -1.33
N ALA A 465 35.71 -7.35 -0.45
CA ALA A 465 36.75 -8.36 -0.27
C ALA A 465 36.20 -9.66 0.32
N ALA A 466 35.20 -9.57 1.20
CA ALA A 466 34.51 -10.75 1.74
C ALA A 466 33.68 -11.45 0.66
N PHE A 467 33.01 -10.69 -0.21
CA PHE A 467 32.26 -11.24 -1.34
C PHE A 467 33.16 -11.86 -2.40
N PHE A 468 34.33 -11.26 -2.70
CA PHE A 468 35.35 -11.88 -3.55
C PHE A 468 35.70 -13.27 -3.02
N ARG A 469 35.93 -13.43 -1.72
CA ARG A 469 36.19 -14.77 -1.15
C ARG A 469 35.06 -15.75 -1.45
N LEU A 470 33.81 -15.33 -1.34
CA LEU A 470 32.65 -16.18 -1.62
C LEU A 470 32.59 -16.62 -3.10
N LEU A 471 32.97 -15.75 -4.05
CA LEU A 471 33.01 -16.11 -5.48
C LEU A 471 33.99 -17.25 -5.82
N TRP A 472 35.00 -17.48 -4.97
CA TRP A 472 35.94 -18.60 -5.11
C TRP A 472 35.55 -19.82 -4.28
N LEU A 473 34.66 -19.66 -3.30
CA LEU A 473 34.11 -20.76 -2.51
C LEU A 473 32.84 -21.35 -3.14
N ASP A 474 32.12 -20.57 -3.95
CA ASP A 474 30.97 -21.02 -4.71
C ASP A 474 31.34 -21.60 -6.08
N VAL A 475 30.43 -22.43 -6.61
CA VAL A 475 30.52 -22.99 -7.96
C VAL A 475 30.10 -21.91 -8.97
N VAL A 476 31.06 -21.08 -9.35
CA VAL A 476 30.88 -19.99 -10.32
C VAL A 476 31.77 -20.21 -11.54
N VAL A 477 31.20 -20.09 -12.73
CA VAL A 477 31.94 -20.20 -13.99
C VAL A 477 32.95 -19.05 -14.09
N PRO A 478 34.21 -19.28 -14.55
CA PRO A 478 35.28 -18.27 -14.53
C PRO A 478 34.89 -16.92 -15.15
N GLN A 479 34.21 -16.92 -16.30
CA GLN A 479 33.77 -15.71 -16.98
C GLN A 479 32.74 -14.91 -16.16
N GLN A 480 31.82 -15.58 -15.48
CA GLN A 480 30.84 -14.94 -14.61
C GLN A 480 31.52 -14.35 -13.38
N ARG A 481 32.49 -15.08 -12.80
CA ARG A 481 33.29 -14.61 -11.68
C ARG A 481 34.02 -13.31 -12.02
N GLU A 482 34.71 -13.26 -13.16
CA GLU A 482 35.42 -12.06 -13.62
C GLU A 482 34.48 -10.87 -13.81
N THR A 483 33.36 -11.09 -14.49
CA THR A 483 32.36 -10.02 -14.73
C THR A 483 31.79 -9.49 -13.42
N MET A 484 31.52 -10.38 -12.44
CA MET A 484 31.04 -9.99 -11.12
C MET A 484 32.10 -9.20 -10.34
N CYS A 485 33.37 -9.64 -10.37
CA CYS A 485 34.49 -8.91 -9.78
C CYS A 485 34.60 -7.49 -10.35
N ILE A 486 34.47 -7.33 -11.67
CA ILE A 486 34.48 -6.02 -12.33
C ILE A 486 33.33 -5.14 -11.83
N ALA A 487 32.10 -5.66 -11.79
CA ALA A 487 30.94 -4.91 -11.33
C ALA A 487 31.07 -4.44 -9.87
N VAL A 488 31.64 -5.28 -9.00
CA VAL A 488 31.92 -4.94 -7.60
C VAL A 488 32.98 -3.85 -7.50
N LEU A 489 34.08 -3.95 -8.27
CA LEU A 489 35.15 -2.95 -8.30
C LEU A 489 34.62 -1.60 -8.81
N ASP A 490 33.79 -1.60 -9.85
CA ASP A 490 33.10 -0.40 -10.34
C ASP A 490 32.23 0.22 -9.25
N ALA A 491 31.45 -0.59 -8.53
CA ALA A 491 30.57 -0.09 -7.47
C ALA A 491 31.33 0.58 -6.31
N ILE A 492 32.39 -0.06 -5.79
CA ILE A 492 33.15 0.52 -4.67
C ILE A 492 33.98 1.74 -5.06
N CYS A 493 34.33 1.88 -6.33
CA CYS A 493 35.04 3.05 -6.87
C CYS A 493 34.11 4.17 -7.35
N THR A 494 32.83 3.89 -7.61
CA THR A 494 31.86 4.90 -8.04
C THR A 494 31.62 5.93 -6.93
N GLY A 495 31.74 7.22 -7.27
CA GLY A 495 31.58 8.33 -6.33
C GLY A 495 32.73 8.45 -5.32
N ARG A 496 33.87 7.79 -5.55
CA ARG A 496 35.06 7.84 -4.69
C ARG A 496 36.34 7.93 -5.53
N ALA A 497 37.41 8.45 -4.93
CA ALA A 497 38.72 8.35 -5.54
C ALA A 497 39.26 6.91 -5.41
N ALA A 498 39.48 6.20 -6.51
CA ALA A 498 39.94 4.81 -6.49
C ALA A 498 41.23 4.61 -5.67
N ARG A 499 42.13 5.62 -5.70
CA ARG A 499 43.35 5.66 -4.88
C ARG A 499 43.12 5.56 -3.36
N SER A 500 41.92 5.87 -2.85
CA SER A 500 41.60 5.75 -1.43
C SER A 500 40.94 4.41 -1.07
N VAL A 501 40.22 3.78 -2.00
CA VAL A 501 39.48 2.53 -1.76
C VAL A 501 40.33 1.29 -2.06
N LEU A 502 41.02 1.28 -3.21
CA LEU A 502 41.70 0.08 -3.71
C LEU A 502 42.82 -0.44 -2.79
N PRO A 503 43.67 0.40 -2.17
CA PRO A 503 44.68 -0.09 -1.24
C PRO A 503 44.06 -0.83 -0.04
N VAL A 504 42.97 -0.26 0.51
CA VAL A 504 42.22 -0.86 1.63
C VAL A 504 41.57 -2.17 1.21
N PHE A 505 40.94 -2.19 0.03
CA PHE A 505 40.35 -3.40 -0.55
C PHE A 505 41.40 -4.50 -0.75
N LYS A 506 42.55 -4.20 -1.36
CA LYS A 506 43.65 -5.16 -1.57
C LYS A 506 44.18 -5.72 -0.25
N ALA A 507 44.23 -4.92 0.82
CA ALA A 507 44.62 -5.38 2.15
C ALA A 507 43.61 -6.39 2.73
N TYR A 508 42.31 -6.07 2.68
CA TYR A 508 41.26 -7.00 3.10
C TYR A 508 41.21 -8.26 2.25
N LEU A 509 41.43 -8.14 0.94
CA LEU A 509 41.44 -9.28 0.01
C LEU A 509 42.54 -10.28 0.40
N ARG A 510 43.78 -9.82 0.62
CA ARG A 510 44.87 -10.68 1.08
C ARG A 510 44.54 -11.37 2.41
N ARG A 511 43.97 -10.63 3.36
CA ARG A 511 43.55 -11.18 4.67
C ARG A 511 42.48 -12.26 4.53
N ASN A 512 41.49 -12.05 3.66
CA ASN A 512 40.38 -12.99 3.47
C ASN A 512 40.80 -14.27 2.74
N PHE A 513 41.87 -14.21 1.93
CA PHE A 513 42.40 -15.34 1.15
C PHE A 513 43.68 -15.95 1.75
N VAL A 514 43.99 -15.69 3.02
CA VAL A 514 45.20 -16.24 3.70
C VAL A 514 45.34 -17.76 3.51
N LEU A 515 44.22 -18.49 3.53
CA LEU A 515 44.19 -19.95 3.36
C LEU A 515 44.00 -20.42 1.90
N LEU A 516 43.92 -19.49 0.95
CA LEU A 516 43.64 -19.75 -0.47
C LEU A 516 44.63 -18.97 -1.38
N PRO A 517 45.95 -19.25 -1.33
CA PRO A 517 46.98 -18.43 -1.96
C PRO A 517 46.83 -18.33 -3.49
N PHE A 518 46.50 -19.42 -4.18
CA PHE A 518 46.27 -19.42 -5.63
C PHE A 518 45.06 -18.56 -6.02
N ALA A 519 43.98 -18.67 -5.26
CA ALA A 519 42.79 -17.85 -5.46
C ALA A 519 43.06 -16.37 -5.15
N SER A 520 43.89 -16.08 -4.14
CA SER A 520 44.35 -14.71 -3.86
C SER A 520 45.11 -14.11 -5.05
N ALA A 521 46.00 -14.89 -5.67
CA ALA A 521 46.78 -14.43 -6.83
C ALA A 521 45.86 -14.14 -8.02
N ALA A 522 44.94 -15.05 -8.33
CA ALA A 522 43.94 -14.85 -9.39
C ALA A 522 43.06 -13.61 -9.14
N ALA A 523 42.55 -13.44 -7.92
CA ALA A 523 41.75 -12.28 -7.55
C ALA A 523 42.51 -10.96 -7.71
N LEU A 524 43.78 -10.91 -7.28
CA LEU A 524 44.63 -9.73 -7.45
C LEU A 524 44.95 -9.44 -8.92
N GLN A 525 45.09 -10.47 -9.77
CA GLN A 525 45.24 -10.30 -11.21
C GLN A 525 44.01 -9.66 -11.84
N THR A 526 42.80 -10.09 -11.47
CA THR A 526 41.55 -9.45 -11.93
C THR A 526 41.50 -7.97 -11.54
N VAL A 527 41.93 -7.63 -10.32
CA VAL A 527 41.99 -6.22 -9.85
C VAL A 527 42.99 -5.41 -10.68
N ALA A 528 44.18 -5.96 -10.95
CA ALA A 528 45.19 -5.28 -11.76
C ALA A 528 44.75 -5.12 -13.23
N ALA A 529 44.00 -6.07 -13.78
CA ALA A 529 43.39 -5.96 -15.10
C ALA A 529 42.35 -4.82 -15.13
N TRP A 530 41.47 -4.77 -14.13
CA TRP A 530 40.47 -3.70 -13.99
C TRP A 530 41.12 -2.31 -13.84
N GLU A 531 42.18 -2.18 -13.03
CA GLU A 531 42.93 -0.91 -12.88
C GLU A 531 43.48 -0.41 -14.22
N ARG A 532 44.04 -1.31 -15.04
CA ARG A 532 44.54 -0.97 -16.38
C ARG A 532 43.42 -0.54 -17.32
N MET A 533 42.22 -1.10 -17.22
CA MET A 533 41.09 -0.72 -18.07
C MET A 533 40.48 0.65 -17.73
N ARG A 534 40.66 1.13 -16.49
CA ARG A 534 40.01 2.36 -16.00
C ARG A 534 40.94 3.57 -15.88
N PHE A 535 42.25 3.36 -15.77
CA PHE A 535 43.24 4.42 -15.53
C PHE A 535 44.34 4.54 -16.59
N ILE A 536 44.24 3.76 -17.67
CA ILE A 536 44.92 4.00 -18.96
C ILE A 536 43.86 4.60 -19.87
#